data_AF-A0A947CPS8-F1
#
_entry.id   AF-A0A947CPS8-F1
#
_cell.length_a   1.000
_cell.length_b   1.000
_cell.length_c   1.000
_cell.angle_alpha   90.00
_cell.angle_beta   90.00
_cell.angle_gamma   90.00
#
_symmetry.space_group_name_H-M   'P 1'
#
loop_
_entity.id
_entity.type
_entity.pdbx_description
1 polymer ?
#
loop_
_entity_poly.entity_id
_entity_poly.type
_entity_poly.pdbx_seq_one_letter_code
_entity_poly.pdbx_strand_id
1 'polypeptide(L)'
;MSRQSPRIPARFAATVEIAGIDHTIVCHTRDISTEGCFLDTSEQIASGVELSIAIMDNVLGEVVEAQGEVTRLVDENDVGTGRGVGVKLIDPPIGWTAMVERYEQSDGEEGQHAIRLRVLVVGDEDRKRGALALYVKSGWDLRFATELENAREALYSVELDAVIAEHDLTDQRWAEVLATARRIQPTARRLVRTSLKGGEMPTHGGKDDLVHRVVDLDSGLDALVDALTADIGIDEAQPFEESLDIEIGEATDPPDETAT
;
A
#
# COMPACT_ATOMS: atom_id res chain seq x y z
N MET A 1 11.17 -25.28 22.43
CA MET A 1 11.93 -25.75 21.26
C MET A 1 12.72 -24.57 20.71
N SER A 2 14.04 -24.70 20.63
CA SER A 2 14.95 -23.65 20.14
C SER A 2 14.80 -23.48 18.64
N ARG A 3 14.76 -22.24 18.15
CA ARG A 3 14.61 -21.91 16.71
C ARG A 3 15.93 -22.19 16.00
N GLN A 4 15.87 -22.78 14.80
CA GLN A 4 17.06 -23.27 14.07
C GLN A 4 17.70 -22.23 13.13
N SER A 5 16.96 -21.22 12.67
CA SER A 5 17.51 -20.14 11.84
C SER A 5 17.01 -18.77 12.31
N PRO A 6 17.88 -17.73 12.33
CA PRO A 6 17.45 -16.37 12.59
C PRO A 6 16.46 -15.91 11.51
N ARG A 7 15.44 -15.15 11.93
CA ARG A 7 14.48 -14.52 11.03
C ARG A 7 14.81 -13.05 10.94
N ILE A 8 14.91 -12.56 9.71
CA ILE A 8 15.23 -11.17 9.42
C ILE A 8 13.92 -10.51 9.03
N PRO A 9 13.50 -9.43 9.70
CA PRO A 9 12.41 -8.61 9.23
C PRO A 9 12.74 -8.13 7.82
N ALA A 10 11.96 -8.56 6.84
CA ALA A 10 12.19 -8.21 5.44
C ALA A 10 10.86 -8.20 4.72
N ARG A 11 10.65 -7.16 3.92
CA ARG A 11 9.38 -6.90 3.24
C ARG A 11 9.57 -6.93 1.74
N PHE A 12 9.75 -8.12 1.21
CA PHE A 12 9.73 -8.34 -0.22
C PHE A 12 8.31 -8.59 -0.69
N ALA A 13 7.99 -8.08 -1.87
CA ALA A 13 6.76 -8.47 -2.51
C ALA A 13 6.88 -9.89 -3.08
N ALA A 14 5.82 -10.66 -2.88
CA ALA A 14 5.73 -12.07 -3.21
C ALA A 14 4.47 -12.35 -4.01
N THR A 15 4.64 -13.07 -5.11
CA THR A 15 3.54 -13.73 -5.83
C THR A 15 3.51 -15.17 -5.37
N VAL A 16 2.33 -15.66 -5.02
CA VAL A 16 2.13 -16.98 -4.42
C VAL A 16 1.04 -17.71 -5.20
N GLU A 17 1.37 -18.88 -5.73
CA GLU A 17 0.40 -19.77 -6.35
C GLU A 17 0.14 -20.95 -5.41
N ILE A 18 -1.14 -21.26 -5.19
CA ILE A 18 -1.53 -22.37 -4.33
C ILE A 18 -1.61 -23.64 -5.18
N ALA A 19 -0.89 -24.70 -4.78
CA ALA A 19 -0.88 -25.95 -5.53
C ALA A 19 -2.31 -26.50 -5.70
N GLY A 20 -2.67 -26.82 -6.96
CA GLY A 20 -3.96 -27.40 -7.30
C GLY A 20 -5.13 -26.41 -7.37
N ILE A 21 -4.88 -25.11 -7.19
CA ILE A 21 -5.88 -24.04 -7.34
C ILE A 21 -5.37 -23.04 -8.38
N ASP A 22 -6.19 -22.69 -9.36
CA ASP A 22 -5.89 -21.59 -10.31
C ASP A 22 -6.16 -20.24 -9.63
N HIS A 23 -5.41 -19.97 -8.56
CA HIS A 23 -5.53 -18.77 -7.75
C HIS A 23 -4.14 -18.28 -7.35
N THR A 24 -3.86 -17.02 -7.71
CA THR A 24 -2.61 -16.35 -7.40
C THR A 24 -2.86 -15.26 -6.36
N ILE A 25 -2.09 -15.31 -5.28
CA ILE A 25 -2.08 -14.32 -4.21
C ILE A 25 -0.86 -13.43 -4.40
N VAL A 26 -1.05 -12.12 -4.26
CA VAL A 26 0.08 -11.18 -4.17
C VAL A 26 0.09 -10.56 -2.79
N CYS A 27 1.23 -10.67 -2.13
CA CYS A 27 1.40 -10.31 -0.72
C CYS A 27 2.84 -9.84 -0.45
N HIS A 28 3.17 -9.61 0.81
CA HIS A 28 4.54 -9.27 1.22
C HIS A 28 5.06 -10.27 2.23
N THR A 29 6.37 -10.46 2.26
CA THR A 29 7.00 -11.07 3.42
C THR A 29 6.95 -10.12 4.62
N ARG A 30 6.78 -10.66 5.82
CA ARG A 30 7.02 -9.95 7.08
C ARG A 30 8.44 -10.19 7.56
N ASP A 31 8.87 -11.43 7.44
CA ASP A 31 10.19 -11.88 7.76
C ASP A 31 10.61 -12.99 6.79
N ILE A 32 11.91 -13.13 6.59
CA ILE A 32 12.54 -14.20 5.84
C ILE A 32 13.60 -14.89 6.68
N SER A 33 13.92 -16.13 6.33
CA SER A 33 15.11 -16.84 6.77
C SER A 33 15.60 -17.74 5.63
N THR A 34 16.74 -18.39 5.82
CA THR A 34 17.25 -19.38 4.87
C THR A 34 16.28 -20.57 4.63
N GLU A 35 15.34 -20.80 5.56
CA GLU A 35 14.46 -21.97 5.59
C GLU A 35 13.00 -21.64 5.26
N GLY A 36 12.63 -20.37 5.12
CA GLY A 36 11.22 -19.98 5.15
C GLY A 36 10.99 -18.50 5.10
N CYS A 37 9.71 -18.15 5.07
CA CYS A 37 9.25 -16.77 5.23
C CYS A 37 7.94 -16.73 5.99
N PHE A 38 7.52 -15.53 6.34
CA PHE A 38 6.14 -15.27 6.75
C PHE A 38 5.51 -14.32 5.74
N LEU A 39 4.31 -14.63 5.27
CA LEU A 39 3.56 -13.85 4.30
C LEU A 39 2.42 -13.10 4.99
N ASP A 40 2.39 -11.78 4.87
CA ASP A 40 1.27 -10.93 5.27
C ASP A 40 0.15 -11.05 4.22
N THR A 41 -0.86 -11.87 4.48
CA THR A 41 -1.99 -12.11 3.56
C THR A 41 -3.33 -12.17 4.30
N SER A 42 -4.41 -11.75 3.64
CA SER A 42 -5.80 -11.98 4.08
C SER A 42 -6.23 -13.43 3.98
N GLU A 43 -5.60 -14.16 3.06
CA GLU A 43 -6.10 -15.44 2.61
C GLU A 43 -5.86 -16.51 3.67
N GLN A 44 -6.93 -17.24 4.00
CA GLN A 44 -6.86 -18.35 4.94
C GLN A 44 -6.37 -19.60 4.20
N ILE A 45 -5.05 -19.81 4.21
CA ILE A 45 -4.42 -20.99 3.64
C ILE A 45 -4.16 -22.00 4.75
N ALA A 46 -4.71 -23.21 4.60
CA ALA A 46 -4.57 -24.26 5.59
C ALA A 46 -3.11 -24.74 5.73
N SER A 47 -2.75 -25.19 6.93
CA SER A 47 -1.45 -25.83 7.18
C SER A 47 -1.32 -27.12 6.36
N GLY A 48 -0.11 -27.39 5.86
CA GLY A 48 0.20 -28.51 4.98
C GLY A 48 -0.06 -28.26 3.50
N VAL A 49 -0.54 -27.07 3.12
CA VAL A 49 -0.74 -26.70 1.71
C VAL A 49 0.58 -26.28 1.08
N GLU A 50 0.88 -26.83 -0.09
CA GLU A 50 2.04 -26.46 -0.90
C GLU A 50 1.79 -25.18 -1.69
N LEU A 51 2.81 -24.33 -1.75
CA LEU A 51 2.83 -23.01 -2.37
C LEU A 51 4.05 -22.89 -3.28
N SER A 52 3.82 -22.33 -4.47
CA SER A 52 4.88 -21.77 -5.30
C SER A 52 5.02 -20.28 -4.98
N ILE A 53 6.21 -19.83 -4.60
CA ILE A 53 6.48 -18.46 -4.17
C ILE A 53 7.50 -17.84 -5.12
N ALA A 54 7.18 -16.69 -5.68
CA ALA A 54 8.09 -15.86 -6.45
C ALA A 54 8.30 -14.52 -5.74
N ILE A 55 9.54 -14.24 -5.35
CA ILE A 55 9.94 -12.99 -4.67
C ILE A 55 10.83 -12.15 -5.59
N MET A 56 10.63 -10.83 -5.61
CA MET A 56 11.56 -9.90 -6.24
C MET A 56 12.74 -9.63 -5.31
N ASP A 57 13.96 -9.98 -5.72
CA ASP A 57 15.18 -9.49 -5.08
C ASP A 57 15.39 -8.03 -5.50
N ASN A 58 15.14 -7.10 -4.57
CA ASN A 58 15.25 -5.66 -4.84
C ASN A 58 16.69 -5.21 -5.12
N VAL A 59 17.71 -5.97 -4.69
CA VAL A 59 19.12 -5.63 -4.88
C VAL A 59 19.55 -5.97 -6.30
N LEU A 60 19.14 -7.12 -6.82
CA LEU A 60 19.50 -7.57 -8.17
C LEU A 60 18.45 -7.27 -9.24
N GLY A 61 17.21 -6.97 -8.83
CA GLY A 61 16.08 -6.82 -9.74
C GLY A 61 15.63 -8.13 -10.39
N GLU A 62 15.95 -9.27 -9.78
CA GLU A 62 15.67 -10.62 -10.28
C GLU A 62 14.53 -11.28 -9.49
N VAL A 63 13.80 -12.18 -10.14
CA VAL A 63 12.79 -13.00 -9.46
C VAL A 63 13.45 -14.27 -8.93
N VAL A 64 13.28 -14.49 -7.63
CA VAL A 64 13.67 -15.71 -6.93
C VAL A 64 12.42 -16.55 -6.69
N GLU A 65 12.37 -17.72 -7.33
CA GLU A 65 11.28 -18.68 -7.17
C GLU A 65 11.67 -19.76 -6.16
N ALA A 66 10.73 -20.14 -5.30
CA ALA A 66 10.90 -21.19 -4.30
C ALA A 66 9.59 -21.95 -4.07
N GLN A 67 9.68 -23.22 -3.67
CA GLN A 67 8.52 -24.01 -3.22
C GLN A 67 8.48 -24.03 -1.71
N GLY A 68 7.28 -24.06 -1.12
CA GLY A 68 7.12 -24.11 0.32
C GLY A 68 5.81 -24.73 0.77
N GLU A 69 5.74 -25.08 2.05
CA GLU A 69 4.56 -25.62 2.71
C GLU A 69 4.12 -24.67 3.83
N VAL A 70 2.82 -24.39 3.92
CA VAL A 70 2.24 -23.63 5.02
C VAL A 70 2.40 -24.41 6.32
N THR A 71 3.09 -23.83 7.31
CA THR A 71 3.35 -24.47 8.61
C THR A 71 2.58 -23.82 9.76
N ARG A 72 2.15 -22.57 9.58
CA ARG A 72 1.32 -21.85 10.56
C ARG A 72 0.39 -20.86 9.87
N LEU A 73 -0.79 -20.70 10.45
CA LEU A 73 -1.74 -19.63 10.14
C LEU A 73 -1.81 -18.71 11.36
N VAL A 74 -1.81 -17.40 11.13
CA VAL A 74 -2.04 -16.37 12.16
C VAL A 74 -3.27 -15.60 11.74
N ASP A 75 -4.33 -15.66 12.55
CA ASP A 75 -5.59 -14.96 12.29
C ASP A 75 -5.58 -13.53 12.84
N GLU A 76 -6.53 -12.72 12.39
CA GLU A 76 -6.73 -11.32 12.81
C GLU A 76 -6.95 -11.14 14.32
N ASN A 77 -7.40 -12.19 15.02
CA ASN A 77 -7.63 -12.18 16.46
C ASN A 77 -6.34 -12.33 17.28
N ASP A 78 -5.20 -12.62 16.64
CA ASP A 78 -3.92 -12.75 17.32
C ASP A 78 -3.28 -11.36 17.53
N VAL A 79 -3.48 -10.83 18.74
CA VAL A 79 -3.15 -9.44 19.11
C VAL A 79 -1.66 -9.17 18.90
N GLY A 80 -1.36 -8.24 17.99
CA GLY A 80 -0.02 -7.66 17.83
C GLY A 80 0.87 -8.30 16.77
N THR A 81 0.43 -9.37 16.09
CA THR A 81 1.18 -9.94 14.96
C THR A 81 0.56 -9.63 13.61
N GLY A 82 -0.75 -9.46 13.49
CA GLY A 82 -1.40 -9.26 12.19
C GLY A 82 -1.51 -10.56 11.38
N ARG A 83 -2.55 -10.65 10.55
CA ARG A 83 -2.90 -11.85 9.80
C ARG A 83 -1.82 -12.31 8.81
N GLY A 84 -1.71 -13.61 8.59
CA GLY A 84 -0.83 -14.16 7.56
C GLY A 84 -0.46 -15.63 7.76
N VAL A 85 0.44 -16.11 6.91
CA VAL A 85 0.86 -17.52 6.90
C VAL A 85 2.37 -17.64 7.03
N GLY A 86 2.83 -18.57 7.87
CA GLY A 86 4.24 -18.93 7.91
C GLY A 86 4.50 -20.10 6.97
N VAL A 87 5.47 -19.92 6.10
CA VAL A 87 5.85 -20.90 5.08
C VAL A 87 7.24 -21.45 5.40
N LYS A 88 7.38 -22.77 5.34
CA LYS A 88 8.67 -23.45 5.34
C LYS A 88 8.99 -23.85 3.91
N LEU A 89 10.17 -23.48 3.42
CA LEU A 89 10.56 -23.84 2.07
C LEU A 89 10.87 -25.35 1.97
N ILE A 90 10.53 -25.90 0.82
CA ILE A 90 10.89 -27.25 0.39
C ILE A 90 12.13 -27.10 -0.48
N ASP A 91 13.26 -27.67 -0.03
CA ASP A 91 14.56 -27.57 -0.70
C ASP A 91 14.90 -26.12 -1.16
N PRO A 92 15.20 -25.20 -0.21
CA PRO A 92 15.45 -23.79 -0.52
C PRO A 92 16.46 -23.63 -1.67
N PRO A 93 16.10 -22.89 -2.73
CA PRO A 93 17.01 -22.73 -3.86
C PRO A 93 18.19 -21.84 -3.49
N ILE A 94 19.33 -22.03 -4.15
CA ILE A 94 20.55 -21.25 -3.90
C ILE A 94 20.29 -19.74 -4.06
N GLY A 95 19.43 -19.36 -5.02
CA GLY A 95 19.01 -17.98 -5.21
C GLY A 95 18.31 -17.37 -3.99
N TRP A 96 17.53 -18.17 -3.26
CA TRP A 96 16.87 -17.75 -2.02
C TRP A 96 17.88 -17.48 -0.91
N THR A 97 18.76 -18.45 -0.65
CA THR A 97 19.80 -18.30 0.39
C THR A 97 20.68 -17.08 0.09
N ALA A 98 21.10 -16.90 -1.16
CA ALA A 98 21.90 -15.76 -1.58
C ALA A 98 21.16 -14.41 -1.41
N MET A 99 19.84 -14.36 -1.68
CA MET A 99 19.02 -13.18 -1.45
C MET A 99 18.93 -12.84 0.04
N VAL A 100 18.70 -13.84 0.90
CA VAL A 100 18.67 -13.67 2.36
C VAL A 100 19.99 -13.12 2.88
N GLU A 101 21.11 -13.72 2.48
CA GLU A 101 22.47 -13.29 2.88
C GLU A 101 22.79 -11.87 2.42
N ARG A 102 22.41 -11.50 1.18
CA ARG A 102 22.57 -10.12 0.68
C ARG A 102 21.78 -9.13 1.53
N TYR A 103 20.53 -9.46 1.84
CA TYR A 103 19.67 -8.59 2.63
C TYR A 103 20.21 -8.39 4.05
N GLU A 104 20.70 -9.46 4.69
CA GLU A 104 21.39 -9.38 5.99
C GLU A 104 22.61 -8.47 5.96
N GLN A 105 23.40 -8.52 4.88
CA GLN A 105 24.63 -7.73 4.74
C GLN A 105 24.38 -6.26 4.41
N SER A 106 23.22 -5.92 3.83
CA SER A 106 22.85 -4.54 3.49
C SER A 106 22.37 -3.67 4.67
N ASP A 107 22.49 -4.16 5.91
CA ASP A 107 22.12 -3.48 7.16
C ASP A 107 20.73 -2.78 7.14
N GLY A 108 19.77 -3.36 6.39
CA GLY A 108 18.40 -2.86 6.32
C GLY A 108 18.25 -1.42 5.81
N GLU A 109 19.24 -0.85 5.11
CA GLU A 109 19.23 0.54 4.60
C GLU A 109 18.24 0.79 3.44
N GLU A 110 17.20 -0.04 3.26
CA GLU A 110 15.95 0.38 2.62
C GLU A 110 15.02 1.16 3.60
N GLY A 111 15.51 1.47 4.81
CA GLY A 111 14.79 2.18 5.86
C GLY A 111 14.64 3.71 5.71
N GLN A 112 15.06 4.32 4.60
CA GLN A 112 14.90 5.77 4.39
C GLN A 112 14.09 6.07 3.11
N HIS A 113 12.83 6.46 3.33
CA HIS A 113 11.92 7.16 2.40
C HIS A 113 10.98 6.37 1.48
N ALA A 114 10.63 5.11 1.77
CA ALA A 114 9.39 4.56 1.20
C ALA A 114 8.21 4.97 2.10
N ILE A 115 7.41 5.96 1.69
CA ILE A 115 6.11 6.22 2.32
C ILE A 115 5.32 4.90 2.24
N ARG A 116 5.09 4.27 3.40
CA ARG A 116 4.44 2.96 3.48
C ARG A 116 2.94 3.11 3.31
N LEU A 117 2.52 3.31 2.06
CA LEU A 117 1.12 3.46 1.69
C LEU A 117 0.39 2.12 1.80
N ARG A 118 -0.79 2.14 2.41
CA ARG A 118 -1.78 1.06 2.38
C ARG A 118 -2.69 1.31 1.19
N VAL A 119 -2.56 0.48 0.17
CA VAL A 119 -3.19 0.71 -1.14
C VAL A 119 -4.11 -0.47 -1.49
N LEU A 120 -5.38 -0.18 -1.73
CA LEU A 120 -6.31 -1.13 -2.34
C LEU A 120 -6.33 -0.92 -3.85
N VAL A 121 -6.05 -1.97 -4.62
CA VAL A 121 -6.18 -2.00 -6.07
C VAL A 121 -7.43 -2.82 -6.42
N VAL A 122 -8.34 -2.23 -7.18
CA VAL A 122 -9.56 -2.90 -7.65
C VAL A 122 -9.52 -2.99 -9.17
N GLY A 123 -9.52 -4.20 -9.73
CA GLY A 123 -9.37 -4.40 -11.17
C GLY A 123 -9.62 -5.83 -11.64
N ASP A 124 -9.80 -5.99 -12.95
CA ASP A 124 -10.12 -7.27 -13.58
C ASP A 124 -8.95 -8.26 -13.57
N GLU A 125 -9.22 -9.54 -13.39
CA GLU A 125 -8.21 -10.59 -13.17
C GLU A 125 -7.23 -10.74 -14.33
N ASP A 126 -7.74 -10.63 -15.57
CA ASP A 126 -6.93 -10.65 -16.79
C ASP A 126 -6.00 -9.42 -16.92
N ARG A 127 -6.35 -8.30 -16.27
CA ARG A 127 -5.56 -7.07 -16.25
C ARG A 127 -4.55 -7.02 -15.10
N LYS A 128 -4.75 -7.83 -14.04
CA LYS A 128 -3.84 -7.93 -12.89
C LYS A 128 -2.41 -8.31 -13.30
N ARG A 129 -2.22 -9.29 -14.20
CA ARG A 129 -0.87 -9.84 -14.49
C ARG A 129 0.17 -8.81 -14.95
N GLY A 130 -0.24 -7.78 -15.70
CA GLY A 130 0.66 -6.73 -16.17
C GLY A 130 0.97 -5.63 -15.13
N ALA A 131 0.00 -5.31 -14.27
CA ALA A 131 0.13 -4.28 -13.24
C ALA A 131 0.72 -4.80 -11.93
N LEU A 132 0.56 -6.10 -11.64
CA LEU A 132 1.06 -6.77 -10.44
C LEU A 132 2.57 -6.59 -10.25
N ALA A 133 3.37 -6.73 -11.31
CA ALA A 133 4.83 -6.56 -11.21
C ALA A 133 5.24 -5.15 -10.77
N LEU A 134 4.45 -4.13 -11.13
CA LEU A 134 4.69 -2.74 -10.73
C LEU A 134 4.32 -2.50 -9.27
N TYR A 135 3.20 -3.06 -8.83
CA TYR A 135 2.76 -3.01 -7.44
C TYR A 135 3.69 -3.79 -6.51
N VAL A 136 4.11 -4.98 -6.92
CA VAL A 136 5.12 -5.79 -6.22
C VAL A 136 6.41 -4.99 -6.01
N LYS A 137 6.85 -4.20 -7.01
CA LYS A 137 8.05 -3.35 -6.88
C LYS A 137 7.87 -2.08 -6.04
N SER A 138 6.66 -1.76 -5.58
CA SER A 138 6.36 -0.48 -4.91
C SER A 138 6.66 -0.46 -3.41
N GLY A 139 6.77 -1.61 -2.75
CA GLY A 139 6.93 -1.71 -1.30
C GLY A 139 5.69 -1.27 -0.48
N TRP A 140 4.56 -0.99 -1.12
CA TRP A 140 3.29 -0.61 -0.46
C TRP A 140 2.59 -1.80 0.19
N ASP A 141 1.78 -1.55 1.22
CA ASP A 141 0.88 -2.57 1.77
C ASP A 141 -0.35 -2.73 0.86
N LEU A 142 -0.26 -3.70 -0.06
CA LEU A 142 -1.19 -3.87 -1.17
C LEU A 142 -2.31 -4.86 -0.85
N ARG A 143 -3.52 -4.51 -1.26
CA ARG A 143 -4.68 -5.40 -1.28
C ARG A 143 -5.30 -5.39 -2.67
N PHE A 144 -5.79 -6.53 -3.11
CA PHE A 144 -6.44 -6.67 -4.40
C PHE A 144 -7.91 -7.07 -4.22
N ALA A 145 -8.78 -6.46 -5.02
CA ALA A 145 -10.17 -6.88 -5.17
C ALA A 145 -10.54 -6.93 -6.66
N THR A 146 -11.30 -7.94 -7.06
CA THR A 146 -11.85 -8.07 -8.42
C THR A 146 -13.25 -7.53 -8.55
N GLU A 147 -13.98 -7.55 -7.44
CA GLU A 147 -15.40 -7.23 -7.36
C GLU A 147 -15.66 -6.19 -6.28
N LEU A 148 -16.78 -5.46 -6.43
CA LEU A 148 -17.16 -4.41 -5.50
C LEU A 148 -17.40 -4.93 -4.08
N GLU A 149 -17.91 -6.16 -3.93
CA GLU A 149 -18.19 -6.73 -2.61
C GLU A 149 -16.90 -7.05 -1.86
N ASN A 150 -15.92 -7.67 -2.54
CA ASN A 150 -14.58 -7.90 -1.99
C ASN A 150 -13.86 -6.57 -1.70
N ALA A 151 -14.06 -5.56 -2.54
CA ALA A 151 -13.54 -4.21 -2.31
C ALA A 151 -14.14 -3.57 -1.05
N ARG A 152 -15.44 -3.77 -0.78
CA ARG A 152 -16.10 -3.27 0.44
C ARG A 152 -15.51 -3.91 1.69
N GLU A 153 -15.35 -5.22 1.69
CA GLU A 153 -14.72 -5.93 2.83
C GLU A 153 -13.30 -5.39 3.09
N ALA A 154 -12.51 -5.24 2.03
CA ALA A 154 -11.17 -4.66 2.13
C ALA A 154 -11.19 -3.22 2.68
N LEU A 155 -12.16 -2.40 2.25
CA LEU A 155 -12.33 -1.02 2.73
C LEU A 155 -12.71 -0.91 4.20
N TYR A 156 -13.40 -1.90 4.78
CA TYR A 156 -13.78 -1.88 6.20
C TYR A 156 -12.68 -2.38 7.14
N SER A 157 -11.80 -3.24 6.64
CA SER A 157 -10.86 -3.97 7.48
C SER A 157 -9.60 -3.19 7.88
N VAL A 158 -9.24 -2.11 7.17
CA VAL A 158 -8.07 -1.28 7.48
C VAL A 158 -8.26 0.13 6.93
N GLU A 159 -7.68 1.13 7.61
CA GLU A 159 -7.56 2.48 7.05
C GLU A 159 -6.59 2.47 5.86
N LEU A 160 -7.00 3.08 4.74
CA LEU A 160 -6.22 3.08 3.50
C LEU A 160 -5.66 4.47 3.21
N ASP A 161 -4.45 4.49 2.66
CA ASP A 161 -3.84 5.72 2.14
C ASP A 161 -4.31 6.00 0.70
N ALA A 162 -4.61 4.95 -0.06
CA ALA A 162 -5.16 5.08 -1.40
C ALA A 162 -6.01 3.89 -1.87
N VAL A 163 -6.88 4.17 -2.83
CA VAL A 163 -7.65 3.21 -3.61
C VAL A 163 -7.42 3.51 -5.08
N ILE A 164 -7.00 2.49 -5.84
CA ILE A 164 -6.75 2.57 -7.28
C ILE A 164 -7.76 1.67 -7.98
N ALA A 165 -8.59 2.25 -8.85
CA ALA A 165 -9.47 1.50 -9.74
C ALA A 165 -8.78 1.31 -11.09
N GLU A 166 -8.45 0.06 -11.44
CA GLU A 166 -7.86 -0.34 -12.72
C GLU A 166 -8.94 -0.82 -13.70
N HIS A 167 -9.68 0.12 -14.26
CA HIS A 167 -10.70 -0.15 -15.29
C HIS A 167 -10.53 0.79 -16.49
N ASP A 168 -11.17 0.43 -17.60
CA ASP A 168 -11.34 1.36 -18.73
C ASP A 168 -12.16 2.58 -18.28
N LEU A 169 -11.86 3.78 -18.77
CA LEU A 169 -12.65 4.98 -18.45
C LEU A 169 -14.13 4.84 -18.85
N THR A 170 -14.42 4.04 -19.87
CA THR A 170 -15.78 3.75 -20.32
C THR A 170 -16.54 2.75 -19.43
N ASP A 171 -15.84 2.04 -18.54
CA ASP A 171 -16.43 1.07 -17.63
C ASP A 171 -16.93 1.76 -16.35
N GLN A 172 -18.25 1.78 -16.11
CA GLN A 172 -18.81 2.48 -14.94
C GLN A 172 -18.39 1.87 -13.59
N ARG A 173 -17.81 0.66 -13.56
CA ARG A 173 -17.39 0.00 -12.31
C ARG A 173 -16.35 0.81 -11.53
N TRP A 174 -15.44 1.54 -12.18
CA TRP A 174 -14.49 2.38 -11.44
C TRP A 174 -15.19 3.48 -10.65
N ALA A 175 -16.27 4.05 -11.18
CA ALA A 175 -17.00 5.12 -10.51
C ALA A 175 -17.70 4.60 -9.25
N GLU A 176 -18.27 3.39 -9.31
CA GLU A 176 -18.90 2.75 -8.15
C GLU A 176 -17.90 2.41 -7.04
N VAL A 177 -16.72 1.91 -7.42
CA VAL A 177 -15.61 1.63 -6.48
C VAL A 177 -15.19 2.91 -5.77
N LEU A 178 -14.90 3.99 -6.52
CA LEU A 178 -14.41 5.23 -5.93
C LEU A 178 -15.48 5.98 -5.14
N ALA A 179 -16.76 5.91 -5.54
CA ALA A 179 -17.87 6.42 -4.74
C ALA A 179 -18.00 5.67 -3.41
N THR A 180 -17.83 4.35 -3.44
CA THR A 180 -17.83 3.51 -2.23
C THR A 180 -16.63 3.85 -1.33
N ALA A 181 -15.43 3.99 -1.92
CA ALA A 181 -14.24 4.41 -1.20
C ALA A 181 -14.40 5.80 -0.55
N ARG A 182 -14.95 6.80 -1.26
CA ARG A 182 -15.22 8.14 -0.72
C ARG A 182 -16.13 8.09 0.52
N ARG A 183 -17.09 7.17 0.55
CA ARG A 183 -18.04 7.03 1.67
C ARG A 183 -17.42 6.31 2.88
N ILE A 184 -16.61 5.28 2.65
CA ILE A 184 -16.07 4.43 3.73
C ILE A 184 -14.72 4.94 4.23
N GLN A 185 -13.84 5.36 3.32
CA GLN A 185 -12.48 5.83 3.55
C GLN A 185 -12.32 7.24 2.94
N PRO A 186 -12.99 8.28 3.48
CA PRO A 186 -13.04 9.61 2.86
C PRO A 186 -11.66 10.25 2.67
N THR A 187 -10.72 9.93 3.57
CA THR A 187 -9.32 10.40 3.57
C THR A 187 -8.43 9.66 2.58
N ALA A 188 -8.82 8.45 2.14
CA ALA A 188 -8.04 7.69 1.18
C ALA A 188 -8.02 8.39 -0.18
N ARG A 189 -6.85 8.45 -0.81
CA ARG A 189 -6.70 8.96 -2.16
C ARG A 189 -7.45 8.06 -3.14
N ARG A 190 -8.10 8.63 -4.14
CA ARG A 190 -8.91 7.89 -5.12
C ARG A 190 -8.34 8.10 -6.50
N LEU A 191 -7.78 7.05 -7.08
CA LEU A 191 -7.13 7.10 -8.38
C LEU A 191 -7.82 6.16 -9.35
N VAL A 192 -7.85 6.55 -10.62
CA VAL A 192 -8.18 5.65 -11.73
C VAL A 192 -6.91 5.41 -12.50
N ARG A 193 -6.56 4.15 -12.76
CA ARG A 193 -5.46 3.81 -13.64
C ARG A 193 -5.98 3.07 -14.86
N THR A 194 -5.70 3.61 -16.05
CA THR A 194 -6.39 3.22 -17.29
C THR A 194 -5.53 3.47 -18.52
N SER A 195 -5.87 2.89 -19.68
CA SER A 195 -5.14 3.18 -20.91
C SER A 195 -5.65 4.47 -21.51
N LEU A 196 -4.76 5.44 -21.75
CA LEU A 196 -5.13 6.69 -22.40
C LEU A 196 -5.11 6.63 -23.94
N LYS A 197 -4.88 5.46 -24.53
CA LYS A 197 -4.88 5.29 -26.00
C LYS A 197 -6.30 5.43 -26.55
N GLY A 198 -6.66 6.65 -26.94
CA GLY A 198 -7.87 6.97 -27.71
C GLY A 198 -9.06 7.52 -26.91
N GLY A 199 -8.88 7.84 -25.62
CA GLY A 199 -9.91 8.44 -24.77
C GLY A 199 -9.50 9.82 -24.26
N GLU A 200 -10.47 10.74 -24.14
CA GLU A 200 -10.26 12.00 -23.44
C GLU A 200 -10.14 11.75 -21.92
N MET A 201 -9.12 12.34 -21.29
CA MET A 201 -9.00 12.35 -19.84
C MET A 201 -10.24 13.03 -19.22
N PRO A 202 -10.91 12.41 -18.23
CA PRO A 202 -11.94 13.13 -17.50
C PRO A 202 -11.27 14.31 -16.77
N THR A 203 -11.58 15.53 -17.18
CA THR A 203 -11.07 16.77 -16.59
C THR A 203 -11.79 17.05 -15.28
N HIS A 204 -11.27 16.54 -14.17
CA HIS A 204 -11.94 16.60 -12.86
C HIS A 204 -10.90 17.09 -11.84
N GLY A 205 -11.13 18.31 -11.31
CA GLY A 205 -10.26 19.04 -10.39
C GLY A 205 -11.06 19.93 -9.42
N GLY A 206 -11.99 19.35 -8.67
CA GLY A 206 -12.79 20.03 -7.65
C GLY A 206 -13.00 19.19 -6.38
N LYS A 207 -13.38 19.85 -5.27
CA LYS A 207 -13.62 19.22 -3.94
C LYS A 207 -14.71 18.13 -3.93
N ASP A 208 -15.55 18.08 -4.97
CA ASP A 208 -16.60 17.08 -5.13
C ASP A 208 -16.24 15.93 -6.08
N ASP A 209 -15.01 15.90 -6.60
CA ASP A 209 -14.62 14.86 -7.53
C ASP A 209 -14.43 13.50 -6.87
N LEU A 210 -15.02 12.50 -7.53
CA LEU A 210 -14.87 11.09 -7.19
C LEU A 210 -13.44 10.60 -7.43
N VAL A 211 -12.73 11.24 -8.37
CA VAL A 211 -11.37 10.91 -8.79
C VAL A 211 -10.44 12.05 -8.39
N HIS A 212 -9.40 11.76 -7.61
CA HIS A 212 -8.34 12.73 -7.35
C HIS A 212 -7.34 12.80 -8.51
N ARG A 213 -7.01 11.66 -9.13
CA ARG A 213 -6.08 11.59 -10.27
C ARG A 213 -6.40 10.42 -11.21
N VAL A 214 -6.11 10.63 -12.49
CA VAL A 214 -6.06 9.56 -13.51
C VAL A 214 -4.60 9.32 -13.89
N VAL A 215 -4.19 8.04 -13.91
CA VAL A 215 -2.82 7.62 -14.24
C VAL A 215 -2.86 6.70 -15.46
N ASP A 216 -2.00 6.94 -16.45
CA ASP A 216 -1.90 6.06 -17.62
C ASP A 216 -1.25 4.72 -17.22
N LEU A 217 -1.80 3.61 -17.72
CA LEU A 217 -1.27 2.27 -17.48
C LEU A 217 0.20 2.15 -17.91
N ASP A 218 0.55 2.81 -19.02
CA ASP A 218 1.88 2.75 -19.64
C ASP A 218 2.92 3.67 -18.95
N SER A 219 2.54 4.51 -17.98
CA SER A 219 3.43 5.50 -17.35
C SER A 219 4.35 4.98 -16.24
N GLY A 220 4.27 3.70 -15.86
CA GLY A 220 5.18 3.11 -14.87
C GLY A 220 4.93 3.53 -13.41
N LEU A 221 5.82 3.10 -12.50
CA LEU A 221 5.66 3.26 -11.05
C LEU A 221 5.82 4.71 -10.60
N ASP A 222 6.77 5.44 -11.18
CA ASP A 222 7.09 6.82 -10.79
C ASP A 222 5.89 7.75 -10.96
N ALA A 223 5.14 7.60 -12.05
CA ALA A 223 3.92 8.37 -12.27
C ALA A 223 2.82 8.05 -11.26
N LEU A 224 2.79 6.81 -10.77
CA LEU A 224 1.83 6.39 -9.76
C LEU A 224 2.22 6.88 -8.37
N VAL A 225 3.52 6.81 -8.03
CA VAL A 225 4.07 7.41 -6.80
C VAL A 225 3.76 8.90 -6.80
N ASP A 226 4.08 9.60 -7.89
CA ASP A 226 3.79 11.03 -8.02
C ASP A 226 2.30 11.31 -7.82
N ALA A 227 1.40 10.56 -8.47
CA ALA A 227 -0.05 10.74 -8.27
C ALA A 227 -0.53 10.44 -6.83
N LEU A 228 0.16 9.55 -6.11
CA LEU A 228 -0.13 9.22 -4.71
C LEU A 228 0.48 10.23 -3.73
N THR A 229 1.54 10.93 -4.12
CA THR A 229 2.25 11.90 -3.27
C THR A 229 1.97 13.35 -3.62
N ALA A 230 1.41 13.61 -4.81
CA ALA A 230 1.02 14.92 -5.28
C ALA A 230 -0.04 15.49 -4.34
N ASP A 231 0.25 16.67 -3.81
CA ASP A 231 -0.41 17.33 -2.68
C ASP A 231 -0.37 16.52 -1.37
N ILE A 232 0.85 16.34 -0.85
CA ILE A 232 1.11 16.67 0.57
C ILE A 232 0.96 18.18 0.70
N GLY A 233 -0.29 18.64 0.66
CA GLY A 233 -0.63 19.86 1.36
C GLY A 233 -0.37 19.56 2.82
N ILE A 234 0.84 19.89 3.29
CA ILE A 234 0.95 20.54 4.58
C ILE A 234 -0.20 21.54 4.55
N ASP A 235 -1.23 21.31 5.37
CA ASP A 235 -1.97 22.42 5.93
C ASP A 235 -0.84 23.32 6.43
N GLU A 236 -0.42 24.30 5.62
CA GLU A 236 0.28 25.45 6.14
C GLU A 236 -0.61 25.80 7.31
N ALA A 237 -0.08 25.57 8.52
CA ALA A 237 -0.67 26.08 9.71
C ALA A 237 -1.00 27.52 9.34
N GLN A 238 -2.28 27.78 9.06
CA GLN A 238 -2.79 29.12 9.04
C GLN A 238 -2.29 29.63 10.38
N PRO A 239 -1.36 30.60 10.44
CA PRO A 239 -1.15 31.25 11.70
C PRO A 239 -2.54 31.71 12.07
N PHE A 240 -3.02 31.21 13.22
CA PHE A 240 -4.17 31.80 13.87
C PHE A 240 -3.80 33.28 13.96
N GLU A 241 -4.32 34.10 13.05
CA GLU A 241 -4.56 35.50 13.36
C GLU A 241 -5.64 35.42 14.42
N GLU A 242 -5.18 35.21 15.65
CA GLU A 242 -5.90 35.60 16.84
C GLU A 242 -6.09 37.10 16.68
N SER A 243 -7.23 37.48 16.09
CA SER A 243 -7.81 38.79 16.21
C SER A 243 -8.15 38.99 17.69
N LEU A 244 -7.10 39.24 18.47
CA LEU A 244 -7.19 39.87 19.78
C LEU A 244 -7.30 41.36 19.49
N ASP A 245 -8.55 41.81 19.40
CA ASP A 245 -8.92 43.20 19.64
C ASP A 245 -8.40 43.59 21.03
N ILE A 246 -7.15 44.05 21.07
CA ILE A 246 -6.66 44.84 22.19
C ILE A 246 -7.22 46.25 21.94
N GLU A 247 -8.39 46.53 22.50
CA GLU A 247 -8.79 47.89 22.83
C GLU A 247 -7.72 48.47 23.77
N ILE A 248 -6.71 49.11 23.19
CA ILE A 248 -5.84 50.01 23.91
C ILE A 248 -6.70 51.24 24.20
N GLY A 249 -7.37 51.22 25.36
CA GLY A 249 -8.03 52.39 25.91
C GLY A 249 -7.04 53.54 25.96
N GLU A 250 -7.36 54.62 25.24
CA GLU A 250 -6.67 55.91 25.33
C GLU A 250 -6.58 56.33 26.80
N ALA A 251 -5.36 56.38 27.33
CA ALA A 251 -5.07 57.09 28.54
C ALA A 251 -5.25 58.58 28.25
N THR A 252 -6.39 59.12 28.66
CA THR A 252 -6.61 60.57 28.76
C THR A 252 -5.59 61.19 29.71
N ASP A 253 -4.70 62.03 29.18
CA ASP A 253 -3.88 62.96 29.95
C ASP A 253 -4.80 63.94 30.73
N PRO A 254 -4.58 64.15 32.03
CA PRO A 254 -5.18 65.27 32.75
C PRO A 254 -4.42 66.58 32.42
N PRO A 255 -5.12 67.72 32.25
CA PRO A 255 -4.44 69.01 32.09
C PRO A 255 -3.83 69.45 33.43
N ASP A 256 -2.51 69.66 33.44
CA ASP A 256 -1.79 70.33 34.51
C ASP A 256 -1.90 71.85 34.30
N GLU A 257 -2.85 72.47 34.99
CA GLU A 257 -2.91 73.93 35.15
C GLU A 257 -1.80 74.37 36.10
N THR A 258 -0.73 74.93 35.54
CA THR A 258 0.16 75.83 36.28
C THR A 258 -0.14 77.29 35.94
N ALA A 259 -0.74 77.94 36.95
CA ALA A 259 -0.50 79.31 37.41
C ALA A 259 -0.87 80.49 36.51
N THR A 260 -1.88 81.27 36.94
CA THR A 260 -1.71 82.65 37.46
C THR A 260 -2.93 83.06 38.28
#